data_AF-A0A0Q3JTP3-F1
#
_entry.id   AF-A0A0Q3JTP3-F1
#
_cell.length_a   1.000
_cell.length_b   1.000
_cell.length_c   1.000
_cell.angle_alpha   90.00
_cell.angle_beta   90.00
_cell.angle_gamma   90.00
#
_symmetry.space_group_name_H-M   'P 1'
#
loop_
_entity.id
_entity.type
_entity.pdbx_description
1 polymer ?
#
loop_
_entity_poly.entity_id
_entity_poly.type
_entity_poly.pdbx_seq_one_letter_code
_entity_poly.pdbx_strand_id
1 'polypeptide(L)'
;MAAPHHAPTMAVPTDAELVQAQADLWKHSLCYLTPMALRCAVQLGIPTALHRLGGTASLPDLMAALSLPQSKTAYLGRLLRLLVTTGVLGGAAGSSSSSSTAAVYRLVPLSYLLVEGVRIDGEASQRAVVLAATSRHYLEAALGLADWFRKDVQLPGAEVPAPFEDVHGARLFEESMADLDPESDKVFHEALAAHDHMGIGLILREGRALFEGLRSLTDCCGGDGTTARAVVKAYPHLKIHVLDLPKVIERAPPG
;
A
#
# COMPACT_ATOMS: atom_id res chain seq x y z
N MET A 1 -4.22 -56.64 -3.46
CA MET A 1 -4.35 -56.22 -2.05
C MET A 1 -3.31 -55.11 -1.85
N ALA A 2 -3.72 -53.85 -1.97
CA ALA A 2 -2.80 -52.72 -1.80
C ALA A 2 -2.50 -52.55 -0.30
N ALA A 3 -1.22 -52.45 0.05
CA ALA A 3 -0.79 -52.23 1.43
C ALA A 3 -1.32 -50.88 1.94
N PRO A 4 -1.78 -50.78 3.20
CA PRO A 4 -2.23 -49.52 3.76
C PRO A 4 -1.04 -48.55 3.83
N HIS A 5 -1.15 -47.43 3.13
CA HIS A 5 -0.25 -46.30 3.31
C HIS A 5 -0.42 -45.78 4.75
N HIS A 6 0.52 -46.11 5.63
CA HIS A 6 0.63 -45.43 6.92
C HIS A 6 1.00 -43.97 6.65
N ALA A 7 0.04 -43.07 6.86
CA ALA A 7 0.32 -41.64 6.87
C ALA A 7 1.40 -41.38 7.94
N PRO A 8 2.46 -40.62 7.62
CA PRO A 8 3.52 -40.35 8.58
C PRO A 8 2.94 -39.65 9.81
N THR A 9 3.16 -40.23 10.99
CA THR A 9 2.77 -39.62 12.26
C THR A 9 3.60 -38.36 12.49
N MET A 10 2.94 -37.21 12.63
CA MET A 10 3.61 -35.95 12.90
C MET A 10 4.37 -36.02 14.24
N ALA A 11 5.62 -35.55 14.25
CA ALA A 11 6.38 -35.39 15.49
C ALA A 11 5.71 -34.32 16.37
N VAL A 12 5.61 -34.59 17.68
CA VAL A 12 5.08 -33.62 18.64
C VAL A 12 6.13 -32.53 18.88
N PRO A 13 5.78 -31.23 18.77
CA PRO A 13 6.71 -30.14 19.04
C PRO A 13 7.20 -30.14 20.50
N THR A 14 8.43 -29.68 20.72
CA THR A 14 9.01 -29.43 22.04
C THR A 14 8.39 -28.21 22.71
N ASP A 15 8.50 -28.10 24.05
CA ASP A 15 7.98 -26.94 24.79
C ASP A 15 8.58 -25.60 24.30
N ALA A 16 9.86 -25.59 23.94
CA ALA A 16 10.52 -24.40 23.39
C ALA A 16 9.93 -23.99 22.03
N GLU A 17 9.65 -24.97 21.16
CA GLU A 17 8.99 -24.72 19.88
C GLU A 17 7.56 -24.22 20.07
N LEU A 18 6.82 -24.74 21.06
CA LEU A 18 5.46 -24.29 21.37
C LEU A 18 5.43 -22.84 21.88
N VAL A 19 6.38 -22.45 22.74
CA VAL A 19 6.48 -21.05 23.22
C VAL A 19 6.78 -20.09 22.07
N GLN A 20 7.72 -20.44 21.19
CA GLN A 20 8.03 -19.63 20.01
C GLN A 20 6.83 -19.56 19.06
N ALA A 21 6.18 -20.70 18.79
CA ALA A 21 4.98 -20.77 17.97
C ALA A 21 3.84 -19.90 18.53
N GLN A 22 3.71 -19.79 19.86
CA GLN A 22 2.73 -18.91 20.47
C GLN A 22 3.05 -17.44 20.24
N ALA A 23 4.34 -17.03 20.32
CA ALA A 23 4.74 -15.66 19.98
C ALA A 23 4.46 -15.33 18.51
N ASP A 24 4.72 -16.26 17.60
CA ASP A 24 4.45 -16.11 16.17
C ASP A 24 2.95 -16.06 15.89
N LEU A 25 2.14 -16.88 16.57
CA LEU A 25 0.67 -16.83 16.49
C LEU A 25 0.14 -15.43 16.84
N TRP A 26 0.62 -14.83 17.92
CA TRP A 26 0.24 -13.47 18.31
C TRP A 26 0.68 -12.43 17.28
N LYS A 27 1.91 -12.54 16.76
CA LYS A 27 2.43 -11.65 15.71
C LYS A 27 1.56 -11.69 14.45
N HIS A 28 1.20 -12.89 13.99
CA HIS A 28 0.35 -13.06 12.80
C HIS A 28 -1.09 -12.61 13.06
N SER A 29 -1.66 -12.89 14.23
CA SER A 29 -3.04 -12.50 14.57
C SER A 29 -3.20 -10.98 14.70
N LEU A 30 -2.16 -10.28 15.16
CA LEU A 30 -2.20 -8.83 15.42
C LEU A 30 -1.52 -8.00 14.32
N CYS A 31 -1.04 -8.62 13.24
CA CYS A 31 -0.29 -7.93 12.18
C CYS A 31 -1.10 -6.80 11.51
N TYR A 32 -2.43 -6.91 11.49
CA TYR A 32 -3.34 -5.92 10.93
C TYR A 32 -3.28 -4.55 11.63
N LEU A 33 -2.80 -4.49 12.89
CA LEU A 33 -2.68 -3.23 13.62
C LEU A 33 -1.68 -2.28 12.95
N THR A 34 -0.65 -2.80 12.30
CA THR A 34 0.37 -2.01 11.60
C THR A 34 -0.20 -1.23 10.41
N PRO A 35 -0.86 -1.86 9.41
CA PRO A 35 -1.47 -1.13 8.30
C PRO A 35 -2.59 -0.19 8.78
N MET A 36 -3.34 -0.53 9.83
CA MET A 36 -4.36 0.38 10.40
C MET A 36 -3.74 1.60 11.09
N ALA A 37 -2.63 1.42 11.82
CA ALA A 37 -1.88 2.52 12.40
C ALA A 37 -1.26 3.43 11.31
N LEU A 38 -0.78 2.83 10.21
CA LEU A 38 -0.28 3.56 9.05
C LEU A 38 -1.38 4.37 8.37
N ARG A 39 -2.56 3.76 8.14
CA ARG A 39 -3.76 4.45 7.64
C ARG A 39 -4.11 5.65 8.52
N CYS A 40 -4.14 5.45 9.84
CA CYS A 40 -4.41 6.52 10.80
C CYS A 40 -3.38 7.65 10.69
N ALA A 41 -2.08 7.34 10.58
CA ALA A 41 -1.05 8.34 10.40
C ALA A 41 -1.21 9.15 9.10
N VAL A 42 -1.58 8.49 8.00
CA VAL A 42 -1.86 9.14 6.71
C VAL A 42 -3.09 10.04 6.79
N GLN A 43 -4.16 9.59 7.45
CA GLN A 43 -5.40 10.36 7.62
C GLN A 43 -5.22 11.57 8.54
N LEU A 44 -4.47 11.41 9.63
CA LEU A 44 -4.12 12.52 10.52
C LEU A 44 -3.11 13.48 9.90
N GLY A 45 -2.38 13.08 8.84
CA GLY A 45 -1.35 13.90 8.24
C GLY A 45 -0.04 13.95 9.04
N ILE A 46 0.24 12.91 9.83
CA ILE A 46 1.47 12.82 10.66
C ILE A 46 2.75 12.99 9.82
N PRO A 47 2.92 12.32 8.66
CA PRO A 47 4.13 12.50 7.86
C PRO A 47 4.31 13.95 7.41
N THR A 48 3.23 14.59 6.95
CA THR A 48 3.24 15.99 6.52
C THR A 48 3.53 16.94 7.68
N ALA A 49 2.98 16.70 8.87
CA ALA A 49 3.27 17.50 10.06
C ALA A 49 4.75 17.38 10.46
N LEU A 50 5.30 16.16 10.48
CA LEU A 50 6.73 15.95 10.72
C LEU A 50 7.58 16.69 9.70
N HIS A 51 7.21 16.64 8.42
CA HIS A 51 7.92 17.36 7.36
C HIS A 51 7.94 18.87 7.61
N ARG A 52 6.79 19.48 7.93
CA ARG A 52 6.68 20.92 8.24
C ARG A 52 7.48 21.33 9.48
N LEU A 53 7.68 20.41 10.43
CA LEU A 53 8.48 20.61 11.64
C LEU A 53 10.00 20.36 11.43
N GLY A 54 10.46 20.20 10.18
CA GLY A 54 11.88 19.99 9.87
C GLY A 54 12.30 18.51 9.88
N GLY A 55 11.35 17.58 9.75
CA GLY A 55 11.58 16.15 9.63
C GLY A 55 11.71 15.40 10.96
N THR A 56 11.73 16.10 12.09
CA THR A 56 11.75 15.54 13.44
C THR A 56 10.83 16.33 14.38
N ALA A 57 10.17 15.69 15.34
CA ALA A 57 9.29 16.37 16.29
C ALA A 57 9.11 15.59 17.60
N SER A 58 8.83 16.30 18.69
CA SER A 58 8.38 15.69 19.94
C SER A 58 6.88 15.34 19.91
N LEU A 59 6.41 14.51 20.84
CA LEU A 59 4.97 14.21 20.95
C LEU A 59 4.11 15.48 21.18
N PRO A 60 4.46 16.41 22.10
CA PRO A 60 3.73 17.67 22.25
C PRO A 60 3.67 18.51 20.97
N ASP A 61 4.79 18.61 20.23
CA ASP A 61 4.83 19.40 18.99
C ASP A 61 3.91 18.81 17.93
N LEU A 62 3.87 17.47 17.81
CA LEU A 62 2.94 16.78 16.91
C LEU A 62 1.48 16.98 17.35
N MET A 63 1.19 16.88 18.64
CA MET A 63 -0.16 17.14 19.16
C MET A 63 -0.64 18.56 18.79
N ALA A 64 0.25 19.55 18.93
CA ALA A 64 -0.03 20.94 18.58
C ALA A 64 -0.19 21.14 17.06
N ALA A 65 0.76 20.65 16.25
CA ALA A 65 0.74 20.78 14.80
C ALA A 65 -0.48 20.10 14.14
N LEU A 66 -0.95 18.99 14.73
CA LEU A 66 -2.12 18.24 14.28
C LEU A 66 -3.43 18.74 14.90
N SER A 67 -3.37 19.73 15.82
CA SER A 67 -4.52 20.25 16.56
C SER A 67 -5.33 19.15 17.28
N LEU A 68 -4.64 18.18 17.89
CA LEU A 68 -5.27 17.03 18.55
C LEU A 68 -5.62 17.32 20.02
N PRO A 69 -6.72 16.74 20.56
CA PRO A 69 -7.07 16.90 21.97
C PRO A 69 -6.03 16.31 22.91
N GLN A 70 -5.58 17.08 23.92
CA GLN A 70 -4.55 16.64 24.89
C GLN A 70 -4.93 15.37 25.67
N SER A 71 -6.22 15.06 25.80
CA SER A 71 -6.68 13.80 26.39
C SER A 71 -6.28 12.55 25.59
N LYS A 72 -5.87 12.71 24.33
CA LYS A 72 -5.47 11.62 23.43
C LYS A 72 -3.95 11.44 23.32
N THR A 73 -3.15 12.29 23.97
CA THR A 73 -1.67 12.28 23.88
C THR A 73 -1.06 10.91 24.14
N ALA A 74 -1.48 10.22 25.21
CA ALA A 74 -0.96 8.89 25.54
C ALA A 74 -1.23 7.84 24.45
N TYR A 75 -2.40 7.91 23.79
CA TYR A 75 -2.79 6.98 22.73
C TYR A 75 -2.04 7.27 21.42
N LEU A 76 -1.87 8.54 21.05
CA LEU A 76 -1.03 8.91 19.91
C LEU A 76 0.41 8.44 20.14
N GLY A 77 0.94 8.63 21.35
CA GLY A 77 2.28 8.15 21.71
C GLY A 77 2.44 6.63 21.53
N ARG A 78 1.41 5.83 21.83
CA ARG A 78 1.40 4.37 21.58
C ARG A 78 1.41 4.05 20.09
N LEU A 79 0.58 4.74 19.31
CA LEU A 79 0.51 4.57 17.86
C LEU A 79 1.85 4.91 17.20
N LEU A 80 2.44 6.06 17.54
CA LEU A 80 3.74 6.46 17.01
C LEU A 80 4.86 5.49 17.40
N ARG A 81 4.84 4.92 18.61
CA ARG A 81 5.79 3.87 19.00
C ARG A 81 5.65 2.61 18.14
N LEU A 82 4.42 2.16 17.86
CA LEU A 82 4.20 1.04 16.94
C LEU A 82 4.81 1.34 15.57
N LEU A 83 4.54 2.53 15.01
CA LEU A 83 5.10 2.94 13.71
C LEU A 83 6.63 3.04 13.71
N VAL A 84 7.26 3.40 14.84
CA VAL A 84 8.71 3.36 14.99
C VAL A 84 9.22 1.93 15.02
N THR A 85 8.61 1.05 15.82
CA THR A 85 9.01 -0.36 15.94
C THR A 85 8.87 -1.11 14.60
N THR A 86 7.90 -0.74 13.77
CA THR A 86 7.70 -1.33 12.43
C THR A 86 8.47 -0.60 11.32
N GLY A 87 9.30 0.38 11.65
CA GLY A 87 10.15 1.10 10.69
C GLY A 87 9.43 2.08 9.76
N VAL A 88 8.14 2.35 10.00
CA VAL A 88 7.38 3.38 9.26
C VAL A 88 7.90 4.78 9.61
N LEU A 89 8.20 4.99 10.88
CA LEU A 89 8.85 6.17 11.41
C LEU A 89 10.21 5.78 11.99
N GLY A 90 11.09 6.75 12.14
CA GLY A 90 12.28 6.58 12.98
C GLY A 90 12.10 7.27 14.31
N GLY A 91 13.02 7.02 15.23
CA GLY A 91 13.10 7.70 16.52
C GLY A 91 13.53 6.76 17.62
N ALA A 92 13.84 7.32 18.78
CA ALA A 92 13.98 6.52 19.99
C ALA A 92 12.58 6.27 20.55
N ALA A 93 12.12 5.02 20.52
CA ALA A 93 11.06 4.61 21.42
C ALA A 93 11.65 4.78 22.83
N GLY A 94 11.30 5.88 23.51
CA GLY A 94 11.88 6.22 24.81
C GLY A 94 11.90 4.99 25.71
N SER A 95 13.10 4.47 25.97
CA SER A 95 13.28 3.39 26.92
C SER A 95 12.87 3.91 28.29
N SER A 96 12.12 3.12 29.03
CA SER A 96 11.65 3.41 30.39
C SER A 96 12.77 3.49 31.44
N SER A 97 14.00 3.81 31.06
CA SER A 97 15.16 3.91 31.95
C SER A 97 15.90 5.24 31.73
N SER A 98 15.59 6.19 32.62
CA SER A 98 16.50 7.19 33.18
C SER A 98 17.15 8.28 32.32
N SER A 99 16.68 8.57 31.10
CA SER A 99 16.98 9.86 30.46
C SER A 99 15.70 10.61 30.10
N SER A 100 15.58 11.83 30.59
CA SER A 100 14.43 12.73 30.44
C SER A 100 14.31 13.35 29.04
N THR A 101 14.90 12.73 28.01
CA THR A 101 14.74 13.18 26.64
C THR A 101 13.36 12.75 26.15
N ALA A 102 12.49 13.73 25.91
CA ALA A 102 11.19 13.49 25.29
C ALA A 102 11.37 12.66 24.01
N ALA A 103 10.55 11.64 23.81
CA ALA A 103 10.63 10.80 22.60
C ALA A 103 10.52 11.69 21.37
N VAL A 104 11.55 11.63 20.51
CA VAL A 104 11.61 12.35 19.24
C VAL A 104 11.29 11.37 18.12
N TYR A 105 10.28 11.70 17.32
CA TYR A 105 9.89 10.98 16.12
C TYR A 105 10.49 11.64 14.91
N ARG A 106 10.90 10.84 13.91
CA ARG A 106 11.50 11.35 12.67
C ARG A 106 10.89 10.70 11.43
N LEU A 107 10.92 11.43 10.33
CA LEU A 107 10.73 10.86 9.01
C LEU A 107 11.86 9.88 8.68
N VAL A 108 11.50 8.87 7.94
CA VAL A 108 12.39 7.92 7.26
C VAL A 108 11.91 7.79 5.81
N PRO A 109 12.67 7.16 4.89
CA PRO A 109 12.26 7.09 3.49
C PRO A 109 10.82 6.61 3.28
N LEU A 110 10.38 5.59 4.01
CA LEU A 110 9.00 5.10 3.95
C LEU A 110 7.97 6.19 4.28
N SER A 111 8.09 6.86 5.44
CA SER A 111 7.16 7.93 5.81
C SER A 111 7.30 9.18 4.95
N TYR A 112 8.48 9.43 4.36
CA TYR A 112 8.68 10.54 3.42
C TYR A 112 7.84 10.37 2.16
N LEU A 113 7.65 9.14 1.65
CA LEU A 113 6.74 8.85 0.53
C LEU A 113 5.30 9.32 0.80
N LEU A 114 4.91 9.39 2.08
CA LEU A 114 3.55 9.68 2.51
C LEU A 114 3.31 11.18 2.80
N VAL A 115 4.32 12.02 2.62
CA VAL A 115 4.21 13.47 2.79
C VAL A 115 3.34 14.05 1.67
N GLU A 116 2.40 14.90 2.04
CA GLU A 116 1.57 15.60 1.07
C GLU A 116 2.40 16.53 0.17
N GLY A 117 2.13 16.49 -1.14
CA GLY A 117 2.93 17.19 -2.15
C GLY A 117 4.22 16.47 -2.57
N VAL A 118 4.71 15.49 -1.81
CA VAL A 118 5.81 14.63 -2.29
C VAL A 118 5.25 13.66 -3.32
N ARG A 119 5.93 13.60 -4.46
CA ARG A 119 5.64 12.71 -5.58
C ARG A 119 6.92 12.04 -6.04
N ILE A 120 6.88 10.74 -6.28
CA ILE A 120 8.03 9.94 -6.72
C ILE A 120 7.70 9.36 -8.07
N ASP A 121 8.57 9.61 -9.04
CA ASP A 121 8.50 9.05 -10.39
C ASP A 121 7.18 9.33 -11.17
N GLY A 122 6.43 10.37 -10.80
CA GLY A 122 5.19 10.77 -11.46
C GLY A 122 4.40 11.77 -10.61
N GLU A 123 3.13 12.01 -10.93
CA GLU A 123 2.25 12.94 -10.18
C GLU A 123 1.34 12.25 -9.15
N ALA A 124 1.37 10.92 -9.09
CA ALA A 124 0.49 10.12 -8.24
C ALA A 124 0.97 10.10 -6.76
N SER A 125 0.02 10.14 -5.83
CA SER A 125 0.34 10.15 -4.39
C SER A 125 0.43 8.74 -3.82
N GLN A 126 1.56 8.42 -3.18
CA GLN A 126 1.77 7.13 -2.49
C GLN A 126 0.83 6.94 -1.28
N ARG A 127 0.17 8.00 -0.81
CA ARG A 127 -0.89 7.89 0.22
C ARG A 127 -2.06 7.04 -0.25
N ALA A 128 -2.40 7.10 -1.55
CA ALA A 128 -3.51 6.35 -2.12
C ALA A 128 -3.32 4.84 -1.95
N VAL A 129 -2.09 4.33 -2.07
CA VAL A 129 -1.77 2.90 -1.84
C VAL A 129 -2.17 2.46 -0.43
N VAL A 130 -1.84 3.26 0.59
CA VAL A 130 -2.23 2.96 1.98
C VAL A 130 -3.75 2.99 2.13
N LEU A 131 -4.41 4.02 1.58
CA LEU A 131 -5.86 4.19 1.72
C LEU A 131 -6.67 3.12 0.98
N ALA A 132 -6.21 2.71 -0.21
CA ALA A 132 -6.78 1.65 -1.03
C ALA A 132 -6.67 0.29 -0.34
N ALA A 133 -5.44 -0.12 0.03
CA ALA A 133 -5.18 -1.42 0.65
C ALA A 133 -5.84 -1.60 2.03
N THR A 134 -6.23 -0.49 2.67
CA THR A 134 -6.93 -0.48 3.95
C THR A 134 -8.37 0.03 3.84
N SER A 135 -8.91 0.11 2.61
CA SER A 135 -10.28 0.52 2.36
C SER A 135 -11.26 -0.49 2.95
N ARG A 136 -12.47 -0.01 3.23
CA ARG A 136 -13.55 -0.85 3.74
C ARG A 136 -13.80 -2.06 2.84
N HIS A 137 -13.86 -1.86 1.52
CA HIS A 137 -14.15 -2.94 0.58
C HIS A 137 -13.08 -4.02 0.54
N TYR A 138 -11.79 -3.65 0.59
CA TYR A 138 -10.71 -4.64 0.70
C TYR A 138 -10.79 -5.43 2.02
N LEU A 139 -11.11 -4.75 3.13
CA LEU A 139 -11.24 -5.40 4.43
C LEU A 139 -12.46 -6.35 4.47
N GLU A 140 -13.61 -5.94 3.93
CA GLU A 140 -14.81 -6.79 3.82
C GLU A 140 -14.54 -8.03 2.98
N ALA A 141 -13.88 -7.88 1.82
CA ALA A 141 -13.49 -9.01 0.98
C ALA A 141 -12.53 -9.97 1.70
N ALA A 142 -11.55 -9.44 2.45
CA ALA A 142 -10.61 -10.25 3.21
C ALA A 142 -11.29 -11.01 4.37
N LEU A 143 -12.26 -10.38 5.06
CA LEU A 143 -13.03 -11.02 6.12
C LEU A 143 -13.91 -12.16 5.60
N GLY A 144 -14.42 -12.05 4.36
CA GLY A 144 -15.28 -13.04 3.71
C GLY A 144 -14.56 -14.23 3.07
N LEU A 145 -13.22 -14.28 3.08
CA LEU A 145 -12.46 -15.30 2.32
C LEU A 145 -12.85 -16.75 2.66
N ALA A 146 -13.10 -17.05 3.93
CA ALA A 146 -13.46 -18.40 4.35
C ALA A 146 -14.82 -18.84 3.77
N ASP A 147 -15.78 -17.91 3.64
CA ASP A 147 -17.09 -18.20 3.05
C ASP A 147 -16.99 -18.28 1.53
N TRP A 148 -16.18 -17.41 0.90
CA TRP A 148 -15.87 -17.48 -0.52
C TRP A 148 -15.28 -18.83 -0.92
N PHE A 149 -14.31 -19.37 -0.17
CA PHE A 149 -13.74 -20.70 -0.45
C PHE A 149 -14.72 -21.87 -0.26
N ARG A 150 -15.75 -21.70 0.57
CA ARG A 150 -16.79 -22.73 0.79
C ARG A 150 -17.95 -22.63 -0.18
N LYS A 151 -18.09 -21.49 -0.85
CA LYS A 151 -19.17 -21.23 -1.79
C LYS A 151 -18.97 -22.09 -3.03
N ASP A 152 -19.93 -22.96 -3.29
CA ASP A 152 -19.95 -23.74 -4.52
C ASP A 152 -20.47 -22.86 -5.67
N VAL A 153 -19.65 -22.63 -6.68
CA VAL A 153 -20.01 -21.83 -7.85
C VAL A 153 -20.46 -22.79 -8.95
N GLN A 154 -21.66 -23.35 -8.79
CA GLN A 154 -22.28 -24.21 -9.79
C GLN A 154 -23.02 -23.39 -10.85
N LEU A 155 -22.26 -22.75 -11.74
CA LEU A 155 -22.85 -22.17 -12.96
C LEU A 155 -22.10 -22.72 -14.17
N PRO A 156 -22.73 -23.58 -14.99
CA PRO A 156 -22.12 -24.13 -16.20
C PRO A 156 -21.63 -23.00 -17.12
N GLY A 157 -20.31 -22.91 -17.29
CA GLY A 157 -19.66 -21.91 -18.16
C GLY A 157 -19.44 -20.52 -17.55
N ALA A 158 -19.75 -20.32 -16.26
CA ALA A 158 -19.43 -19.05 -15.59
C ALA A 158 -18.04 -19.09 -14.95
N GLU A 159 -17.33 -17.98 -15.02
CA GLU A 159 -16.06 -17.77 -14.34
C GLU A 159 -16.30 -17.60 -12.82
N VAL A 160 -15.43 -18.17 -11.99
CA VAL A 160 -15.50 -18.00 -10.54
C VAL A 160 -15.13 -16.55 -10.22
N PRO A 161 -16.02 -15.74 -9.63
CA PRO A 161 -15.71 -14.35 -9.33
C PRO A 161 -14.61 -14.26 -8.27
N ALA A 162 -13.72 -13.29 -8.41
CA ALA A 162 -12.71 -13.00 -7.38
C ALA A 162 -13.40 -12.61 -6.05
N PRO A 163 -12.77 -12.80 -4.88
CA PRO A 163 -13.38 -12.50 -3.58
C PRO A 163 -13.96 -11.09 -3.46
N PHE A 164 -13.29 -10.10 -4.07
CA PHE A 164 -13.77 -8.72 -4.09
C PHE A 164 -15.08 -8.60 -4.89
N GLU A 165 -15.14 -9.17 -6.09
CA GLU A 165 -16.33 -9.16 -6.94
C GLU A 165 -17.48 -9.93 -6.31
N ASP A 166 -17.20 -11.08 -5.68
CA ASP A 166 -18.22 -11.91 -5.05
C ASP A 166 -18.93 -11.19 -3.88
N VAL A 167 -18.16 -10.42 -3.10
CA VAL A 167 -18.69 -9.69 -1.93
C VAL A 167 -19.39 -8.40 -2.33
N HIS A 168 -18.88 -7.67 -3.34
CA HIS A 168 -19.36 -6.32 -3.67
C HIS A 168 -20.24 -6.25 -4.91
N GLY A 169 -20.28 -7.31 -5.74
CA GLY A 169 -20.97 -7.29 -7.03
C GLY A 169 -20.35 -6.32 -8.05
N ALA A 170 -19.11 -5.86 -7.79
CA ALA A 170 -18.40 -4.88 -8.60
C ALA A 170 -16.94 -5.31 -8.81
N ARG A 171 -16.38 -4.93 -9.95
CA ARG A 171 -14.99 -5.25 -10.34
C ARG A 171 -14.11 -4.02 -10.20
N LEU A 172 -12.96 -4.20 -9.55
CA LEU A 172 -11.93 -3.17 -9.44
C LEU A 172 -11.57 -2.62 -10.83
N PHE A 173 -11.44 -1.30 -10.93
CA PHE A 173 -11.07 -0.59 -12.16
C PHE A 173 -12.07 -0.72 -13.32
N GLU A 174 -13.29 -1.18 -13.03
CA GLU A 174 -14.41 -1.22 -13.95
C GLU A 174 -15.51 -0.23 -13.54
N GLU A 175 -16.39 0.11 -14.48
CA GLU A 175 -17.48 1.07 -14.25
C GLU A 175 -18.38 0.68 -13.07
N SER A 176 -18.58 -0.63 -12.86
CA SER A 176 -19.32 -1.16 -11.71
C SER A 176 -18.79 -0.69 -10.35
N MET A 177 -17.48 -0.38 -10.23
CA MET A 177 -16.92 0.16 -8.98
C MET A 177 -17.18 1.65 -8.82
N ALA A 178 -17.14 2.41 -9.91
CA ALA A 178 -17.54 3.81 -9.90
C ALA A 178 -19.04 3.98 -9.57
N ASP A 179 -19.87 3.04 -10.02
CA ASP A 179 -21.30 3.00 -9.70
C ASP A 179 -21.56 2.62 -8.24
N LEU A 180 -20.75 1.70 -7.69
CA LEU A 180 -20.88 1.25 -6.29
C LEU A 180 -20.39 2.30 -5.29
N ASP A 181 -19.17 2.79 -5.48
CA ASP A 181 -18.53 3.79 -4.61
C ASP A 181 -17.49 4.60 -5.41
N PRO A 182 -17.87 5.78 -5.93
CA PRO A 182 -16.97 6.61 -6.74
C PRO A 182 -15.79 7.18 -5.95
N GLU A 183 -15.89 7.30 -4.63
CA GLU A 183 -14.77 7.76 -3.80
C GLU A 183 -13.71 6.66 -3.67
N SER A 184 -14.15 5.41 -3.41
CA SER A 184 -13.25 4.25 -3.39
C SER A 184 -12.67 3.97 -4.77
N ASP A 185 -13.45 4.05 -5.83
CA ASP A 185 -12.99 3.89 -7.22
C ASP A 185 -11.85 4.88 -7.54
N LYS A 186 -12.05 6.16 -7.21
CA LYS A 186 -11.01 7.18 -7.38
C LYS A 186 -9.73 6.82 -6.61
N VAL A 187 -9.85 6.44 -5.34
CA VAL A 187 -8.69 6.06 -4.51
C VAL A 187 -7.97 4.83 -5.08
N PHE A 188 -8.69 3.87 -5.64
CA PHE A 188 -8.11 2.70 -6.29
C PHE A 188 -7.33 3.08 -7.54
N HIS A 189 -7.90 3.92 -8.42
CA HIS A 189 -7.18 4.42 -9.60
C HIS A 189 -5.96 5.26 -9.23
N GLU A 190 -6.05 6.11 -8.20
CA GLU A 190 -4.89 6.87 -7.70
C GLU A 190 -3.79 5.93 -7.14
N ALA A 191 -4.18 4.85 -6.47
CA ALA A 191 -3.25 3.85 -5.96
C ALA A 191 -2.59 3.05 -7.09
N LEU A 192 -3.35 2.69 -8.13
CA LEU A 192 -2.84 2.02 -9.33
C LEU A 192 -1.83 2.92 -10.05
N ALA A 193 -2.18 4.19 -10.30
CA ALA A 193 -1.25 5.15 -10.89
C ALA A 193 0.01 5.36 -10.05
N ALA A 194 -0.10 5.33 -8.71
CA ALA A 194 1.05 5.43 -7.82
C ALA A 194 1.94 4.18 -7.87
N HIS A 195 1.37 3.00 -8.14
CA HIS A 195 2.09 1.75 -8.32
C HIS A 195 2.78 1.71 -9.69
N ASP A 196 2.06 1.99 -10.78
CA ASP A 196 2.56 1.89 -12.15
C ASP A 196 3.70 2.87 -12.44
N HIS A 197 3.66 4.05 -11.83
CA HIS A 197 4.71 5.04 -11.95
C HIS A 197 5.93 4.75 -11.05
N MET A 198 5.82 3.82 -10.10
CA MET A 198 6.90 3.58 -9.15
C MET A 198 8.13 3.01 -9.86
N GLY A 199 9.27 3.71 -9.76
CA GLY A 199 10.54 3.24 -10.31
C GLY A 199 10.75 3.56 -11.78
N ILE A 200 9.80 4.19 -12.49
CA ILE A 200 10.02 4.54 -13.90
C ILE A 200 11.19 5.52 -14.06
N GLY A 201 11.30 6.51 -13.17
CA GLY A 201 12.44 7.45 -13.18
C GLY A 201 13.79 6.77 -12.93
N LEU A 202 13.81 5.73 -12.09
CA LEU A 202 14.99 4.89 -11.87
C LEU A 202 15.35 4.09 -13.14
N ILE A 203 14.37 3.44 -13.78
CA ILE A 203 14.57 2.70 -15.02
C ILE A 203 15.08 3.62 -16.13
N LEU A 204 14.52 4.83 -16.25
CA LEU A 204 14.97 5.80 -17.25
C LEU A 204 16.41 6.27 -17.02
N ARG A 205 16.85 6.38 -15.76
CA ARG A 205 18.19 6.82 -15.40
C ARG A 205 19.24 5.72 -15.51
N GLU A 206 18.98 4.55 -14.94
CA GLU A 206 19.95 3.45 -14.81
C GLU A 206 19.81 2.43 -15.96
N GLY A 207 18.64 2.32 -16.55
CA GLY A 207 18.31 1.35 -17.61
C GLY A 207 18.61 1.84 -19.02
N ARG A 208 19.53 2.80 -19.20
CA ARG A 208 19.82 3.41 -20.52
C ARG A 208 20.11 2.38 -21.62
N ALA A 209 20.82 1.30 -21.29
CA ALA A 209 21.12 0.23 -22.22
C ALA A 209 19.86 -0.49 -22.76
N LEU A 210 18.75 -0.50 -22.01
CA LEU A 210 17.48 -1.09 -22.46
C LEU A 210 16.86 -0.31 -23.62
N PHE A 211 17.14 0.99 -23.70
CA PHE A 211 16.57 1.90 -24.69
C PHE A 211 17.51 2.18 -25.86
N GLU A 212 18.76 1.72 -25.79
CA GLU A 212 19.76 1.97 -26.82
C GLU A 212 19.43 1.21 -28.12
N GLY A 213 19.46 1.92 -29.24
CA GLY A 213 19.19 1.34 -30.56
C GLY A 213 17.71 1.06 -30.86
N LEU A 214 16.81 1.20 -29.89
CA LEU A 214 15.38 1.14 -30.12
C LEU A 214 14.93 2.34 -30.99
N ARG A 215 13.94 2.09 -31.86
CA ARG A 215 13.32 3.13 -32.70
C ARG A 215 11.88 3.41 -32.29
N SER A 216 11.20 2.39 -31.76
CA SER A 216 9.84 2.48 -31.30
C SER A 216 9.58 1.56 -30.11
N LEU A 217 8.65 1.95 -29.25
CA LEU A 217 8.17 1.18 -28.11
C LEU A 217 6.64 1.26 -28.05
N THR A 218 5.99 0.17 -27.67
CA THR A 218 4.54 0.18 -27.38
C THR A 218 4.36 -0.05 -25.89
N ASP A 219 3.75 0.92 -25.23
CA ASP A 219 3.38 0.90 -23.82
C ASP A 219 1.97 0.30 -23.71
N CYS A 220 1.92 -1.02 -23.49
CA CYS A 220 0.68 -1.78 -23.37
C CYS A 220 0.10 -1.61 -21.96
N CYS A 221 -1.20 -1.30 -21.87
CA CYS A 221 -1.85 -0.85 -20.64
C CYS A 221 -1.21 0.44 -20.10
N GLY A 222 -0.75 1.32 -21.00
CA GLY A 222 -0.02 2.54 -20.64
C GLY A 222 -0.87 3.65 -20.05
N GLY A 223 -2.17 3.42 -19.84
CA GLY A 223 -3.06 4.32 -19.13
C GLY A 223 -3.17 5.69 -19.79
N ASP A 224 -2.98 6.73 -18.98
CA ASP A 224 -3.01 8.13 -19.41
C ASP A 224 -1.75 8.58 -20.18
N GLY A 225 -0.83 7.65 -20.46
CA GLY A 225 0.42 7.90 -21.18
C GLY A 225 1.50 8.61 -20.38
N THR A 226 1.38 8.71 -19.04
CA THR A 226 2.39 9.36 -18.19
C THR A 226 3.76 8.70 -18.32
N THR A 227 3.80 7.36 -18.30
CA THR A 227 5.03 6.58 -18.53
C THR A 227 5.62 6.87 -19.91
N ALA A 228 4.81 6.79 -20.98
CA ALA A 228 5.23 7.13 -22.33
C ALA A 228 5.82 8.55 -22.44
N ARG A 229 5.18 9.56 -21.85
CA ARG A 229 5.70 10.94 -21.83
C ARG A 229 7.05 11.05 -21.11
N ALA A 230 7.22 10.34 -20.00
CA ALA A 230 8.48 10.30 -19.27
C ALA A 230 9.61 9.66 -20.10
N VAL A 231 9.32 8.56 -20.81
CA VAL A 231 10.29 7.88 -21.67
C VAL A 231 10.65 8.75 -22.88
N VAL A 232 9.69 9.38 -23.56
CA VAL A 232 9.96 10.31 -24.68
C VAL A 232 10.82 11.49 -24.23
N LYS A 233 10.57 12.03 -23.03
CA LYS A 233 11.38 13.11 -22.45
C LYS A 233 12.84 12.68 -22.21
N ALA A 234 13.05 11.44 -21.78
CA ALA A 234 14.40 10.89 -21.55
C ALA A 234 15.10 10.44 -22.84
N TYR A 235 14.34 9.97 -23.83
CA TYR A 235 14.82 9.39 -25.09
C TYR A 235 14.04 9.96 -26.28
N PRO A 236 14.32 11.21 -26.72
CA PRO A 236 13.52 11.90 -27.74
C PRO A 236 13.51 11.24 -29.13
N HIS A 237 14.41 10.29 -29.38
CA HIS A 237 14.48 9.53 -30.62
C HIS A 237 13.48 8.36 -30.67
N LEU A 238 12.92 7.96 -29.53
CA LEU A 238 11.98 6.86 -29.45
C LEU A 238 10.56 7.32 -29.81
N LYS A 239 9.96 6.62 -30.77
CA LYS A 239 8.53 6.74 -31.03
C LYS A 239 7.75 5.82 -30.09
N ILE A 240 6.92 6.40 -29.21
CA ILE A 240 6.14 5.60 -28.26
C ILE A 240 4.67 5.57 -28.68
N HIS A 241 4.09 4.38 -28.65
CA HIS A 241 2.68 4.12 -28.86
C HIS A 241 2.06 3.70 -27.53
N VAL A 242 1.05 4.41 -27.04
CA VAL A 242 0.27 3.98 -25.87
C VAL A 242 -0.89 3.13 -26.38
N LEU A 243 -1.00 1.91 -25.87
CA LEU A 243 -2.09 0.99 -26.19
C LEU A 243 -2.86 0.67 -24.92
N ASP A 244 -4.14 1.02 -24.89
CA ASP A 244 -5.04 0.74 -23.77
C ASP A 244 -6.48 0.55 -24.28
N LEU A 245 -7.41 0.24 -23.38
CA LEU A 245 -8.83 0.16 -23.68
C LEU A 245 -9.34 1.52 -24.21
N PRO A 246 -10.30 1.52 -25.16
CA PRO A 246 -10.83 2.77 -25.74
C PRO A 246 -11.25 3.80 -24.69
N LYS A 247 -11.97 3.36 -23.65
CA LYS A 247 -12.43 4.20 -22.54
C LYS A 247 -11.31 4.90 -21.75
N VAL A 248 -10.12 4.29 -21.70
CA VAL A 248 -8.95 4.83 -21.01
C VAL A 248 -8.26 5.86 -21.91
N ILE A 249 -8.07 5.54 -23.18
CA ILE A 249 -7.47 6.43 -24.18
C ILE A 249 -8.32 7.70 -24.37
N GLU A 250 -9.64 7.60 -24.39
CA GLU A 250 -10.54 8.76 -24.53
C GLU A 250 -10.44 9.75 -23.36
N ARG A 251 -10.01 9.29 -22.18
CA ARG A 251 -9.82 10.13 -20.98
C ARG A 251 -8.39 10.64 -20.84
N ALA A 252 -7.45 10.16 -21.66
CA ALA A 252 -6.06 10.55 -21.60
C ALA A 252 -5.88 12.00 -22.11
N PRO A 253 -4.96 12.78 -21.53
CA PRO A 253 -4.62 14.10 -22.04
C PRO A 253 -4.04 13.99 -23.47
N PRO A 254 -4.26 15.00 -24.34
CA PRO A 254 -3.68 15.01 -25.68
C PRO A 254 -2.15 14.92 -25.60
N GLY A 255 -1.59 14.08 -26.46
CA GLY A 255 -0.15 13.77 -26.54
C GLY A 255 0.70 14.84 -27.19
#